data_AF-A0A961EZ49-F1
#
_entry.id   AF-A0A961EZ49-F1
#
_cell.length_a   1.000
_cell.length_b   1.000
_cell.length_c   1.000
_cell.angle_alpha   90.00
_cell.angle_beta   90.00
_cell.angle_gamma   90.00
#
_symmetry.space_group_name_H-M   'P 1'
#
loop_
_entity.id
_entity.type
_entity.pdbx_description
1 polymer ?
#
loop_
_entity_poly.entity_id
_entity_poly.type
_entity_poly.pdbx_seq_one_letter_code
_entity_poly.pdbx_strand_id
1 'polypeptide(L)' 'MILLLMDSVNGVVGIIALICAVWVIYDVLINQKRMSIVMKLIWIVLAIVFSIITAIVYYLVVKRK' A
#
# COMPACT_ATOMS: atom_id res chain seq x y z
N MET A 1 5.94 30.95 -8.70
CA MET A 1 6.73 29.97 -9.49
C MET A 1 7.12 28.75 -8.66
N ILE A 2 7.75 28.91 -7.48
CA ILE A 2 8.05 27.78 -6.57
C ILE A 2 6.79 27.04 -6.06
N LEU A 3 5.69 27.77 -5.82
CA LEU A 3 4.41 27.20 -5.33
C LEU A 3 3.77 26.26 -6.38
N LEU A 4 3.76 26.66 -7.66
CA LEU A 4 3.21 25.86 -8.78
C LEU A 4 4.00 24.57 -9.05
N LEU A 5 5.28 24.54 -8.69
CA LEU A 5 6.11 23.33 -8.79
C LEU A 5 5.78 22.33 -7.67
N MET A 6 5.41 22.81 -6.48
CA MET A 6 5.04 21.94 -5.34
C MET A 6 3.70 21.24 -5.55
N ASP A 7 2.71 21.86 -6.19
CA ASP A 7 1.43 21.22 -6.51
C ASP A 7 1.59 20.03 -7.47
N SER A 8 2.44 20.17 -8.50
CA SER A 8 2.74 19.10 -9.47
C SER A 8 3.41 17.90 -8.79
N VAL A 9 4.33 18.13 -7.86
CA VAL A 9 5.04 17.07 -7.13
C VAL A 9 4.08 16.34 -6.16
N ASN A 10 3.21 17.07 -5.47
CA ASN A 10 2.22 16.47 -4.57
C ASN A 10 1.20 15.58 -5.31
N GLY A 11 0.80 15.96 -6.53
CA GLY A 11 -0.08 15.14 -7.36
C GLY A 11 0.54 13.78 -7.71
N VAL A 12 1.81 13.76 -8.08
CA VAL A 12 2.54 12.52 -8.42
C VAL A 12 2.72 11.63 -7.19
N VAL A 13 3.08 12.21 -6.04
CA VAL A 13 3.22 11.46 -4.78
C VAL A 13 1.89 10.85 -4.32
N GLY A 14 0.78 11.58 -4.47
CA GLY A 14 -0.56 11.07 -4.17
C GLY A 14 -0.96 9.89 -5.06
N ILE A 15 -0.65 9.95 -6.35
CA ILE A 15 -0.90 8.85 -7.31
C ILE A 15 -0.07 7.61 -6.95
N ILE A 16 1.20 7.78 -6.59
CA ILE A 16 2.08 6.68 -6.19
C ILE A 16 1.56 6.03 -4.90
N ALA A 17 1.11 6.83 -3.93
CA ALA A 17 0.52 6.33 -2.69
C ALA A 17 -0.76 5.51 -2.94
N LEU A 18 -1.63 5.98 -3.85
CA LEU A 18 -2.82 5.24 -4.27
C LEU A 18 -2.45 3.91 -4.94
N ILE A 19 -1.50 3.91 -5.87
CA ILE A 19 -1.05 2.70 -6.55
C ILE A 19 -0.46 1.69 -5.55
N CYS A 20 0.33 2.15 -4.57
CA CYS A 20 0.85 1.29 -3.50
C CYS A 20 -0.26 0.67 -2.66
N ALA A 21 -1.25 1.46 -2.24
CA ALA A 21 -2.38 0.95 -1.46
C ALA A 21 -3.18 -0.12 -2.23
N VAL A 22 -3.50 0.15 -3.50
CA VAL A 22 -4.20 -0.80 -4.38
C VAL A 22 -3.38 -2.08 -4.58
N TRP A 23 -2.07 -1.95 -4.77
CA TRP A 23 -1.18 -3.09 -4.94
C TRP A 23 -1.13 -4.00 -3.71
N VAL A 24 -1.03 -3.42 -2.51
CA VAL A 24 -1.06 -4.20 -1.25
C VAL A 24 -2.37 -4.95 -1.11
N ILE A 25 -3.51 -4.29 -1.36
CA ILE A 25 -4.83 -4.91 -1.30
C ILE A 25 -4.93 -6.06 -2.30
N TYR A 26 -4.47 -5.84 -3.54
CA TYR A 26 -4.47 -6.86 -4.58
C TYR A 26 -3.60 -8.06 -4.20
N ASP A 27 -2.38 -7.84 -3.72
CA ASP A 27 -1.45 -8.92 -3.36
C ASP A 27 -1.99 -9.74 -2.17
N VAL A 28 -2.57 -9.09 -1.15
CA VAL A 28 -3.23 -9.75 -0.01
C VAL A 28 -4.42 -10.62 -0.44
N LEU A 29 -5.24 -10.13 -1.39
CA LEU A 29 -6.44 -10.84 -1.82
C LEU A 29 -6.09 -11.98 -2.79
N ILE A 30 -5.30 -11.70 -3.83
CA ILE A 30 -5.06 -12.59 -4.98
C ILE A 30 -3.86 -13.51 -4.78
N ASN A 31 -2.71 -12.98 -4.35
CA ASN A 31 -1.47 -13.75 -4.25
C ASN A 31 -1.41 -14.57 -2.95
N GLN A 32 -1.92 -14.02 -1.85
CA GLN A 32 -1.95 -14.69 -0.55
C GLN A 32 -3.17 -15.62 -0.40
N LYS A 33 -3.31 -16.63 -1.25
CA LYS A 33 -4.45 -17.59 -1.19
C LYS A 33 -4.43 -18.51 0.04
N ARG A 34 -3.26 -18.76 0.63
CA ARG A 34 -3.09 -19.60 1.83
C ARG A 34 -3.22 -18.83 3.16
N MET A 35 -3.36 -17.51 3.09
CA MET A 35 -3.42 -16.63 4.25
C MET A 35 -4.83 -16.62 4.83
N SER A 36 -4.95 -16.72 6.16
CA SER A 36 -6.25 -16.72 6.84
C SER A 36 -7.01 -15.42 6.62
N ILE A 37 -8.34 -15.49 6.58
CA ILE A 37 -9.23 -14.34 6.39
C ILE A 37 -8.91 -13.19 7.37
N VAL A 38 -8.63 -13.53 8.63
CA VAL A 38 -8.35 -12.57 9.70
C VAL A 38 -7.05 -11.81 9.39
N MET A 39 -6.02 -12.53 8.95
CA MET A 39 -4.75 -11.91 8.62
C MET A 39 -4.89 -10.98 7.40
N LYS A 40 -5.70 -11.36 6.39
CA LYS A 40 -5.99 -10.47 5.24
C LYS A 40 -6.68 -9.18 5.67
N LEU A 41 -7.66 -9.28 6.56
CA LEU A 41 -8.38 -8.12 7.10
C LEU A 41 -7.45 -7.16 7.85
N ILE A 42 -6.55 -7.67 8.70
CA ILE A 42 -5.53 -6.85 9.38
C ILE A 42 -4.68 -6.06 8.37
N TRP A 43 -4.22 -6.71 7.30
CA TRP A 43 -3.37 -6.07 6.30
C TRP A 43 -4.10 -5.00 5.48
N ILE A 44 -5.37 -5.24 5.13
CA ILE A 44 -6.19 -4.26 4.43
C ILE A 44 -6.44 -3.03 5.31
N VAL A 45 -6.79 -3.23 6.59
CA VAL A 45 -7.00 -2.11 7.54
C VAL A 45 -5.72 -1.32 7.74
N LEU A 46 -4.57 -1.99 7.95
CA LEU A 46 -3.27 -1.34 8.05
C LEU A 46 -2.89 -0.60 6.75
N ALA A 47 -3.24 -1.13 5.58
CA ALA A 47 -2.91 -0.49 4.30
C ALA A 47 -3.69 0.81 4.11
N ILE A 48 -4.93 0.87 4.59
CA ILE A 48 -5.75 2.09 4.55
C ILE A 48 -5.22 3.15 5.52
N VAL A 49 -4.78 2.75 6.72
CA VAL A 49 -4.30 3.69 7.75
C VAL A 49 -2.86 4.17 7.48
N PHE A 50 -2.00 3.31 6.94
CA PHE A 50 -0.55 3.53 6.84
C PHE A 50 0.04 3.32 5.44
N SER A 51 -0.78 3.35 4.39
CA SER A 51 -0.48 3.31 2.93
C SER A 51 0.93 2.85 2.53
N ILE A 52 1.91 3.75 2.53
CA ILE A 52 3.30 3.45 2.12
C ILE A 52 4.04 2.54 3.11
N ILE A 53 3.92 2.79 4.41
CA ILE A 53 4.66 2.06 5.44
C ILE A 53 4.15 0.62 5.50
N THR A 54 2.84 0.44 5.45
CA THR A 54 2.23 -0.90 5.44
C THR A 54 2.67 -1.70 4.23
N ALA A 55 2.80 -1.08 3.05
CA ALA A 55 3.30 -1.76 1.86
C ALA A 55 4.71 -2.33 2.03
N ILE A 56 5.59 -1.56 2.67
CA ILE A 56 6.98 -1.96 2.93
C ILE A 56 7.02 -3.12 3.93
N VAL A 57 6.29 -3.01 5.05
CA VAL A 57 6.25 -4.08 6.07
C VAL A 57 5.60 -5.34 5.48
N TYR A 58 4.56 -5.19 4.66
CA TYR A 58 3.91 -6.30 3.97
C TYR A 58 4.88 -7.04 3.05
N TYR A 59 5.61 -6.30 2.22
CA TYR A 59 6.60 -6.90 1.33
C TYR A 59 7.66 -7.70 2.10
N LEU A 60 8.16 -7.14 3.22
CA LEU A 60 9.20 -7.79 4.02
C LEU A 60 8.71 -8.99 4.84
N VAL A 61 7.51 -8.92 5.42
CA VAL A 61 6.98 -9.93 6.33
C VAL A 61 6.25 -11.05 5.59
N VAL A 62 5.49 -10.68 4.56
CA VAL A 62 4.50 -11.55 3.92
C VAL A 62 4.95 -12.03 2.54
N LYS A 63 5.67 -11.21 1.77
CA LYS A 63 6.16 -11.60 0.44
C LYS A 63 7.56 -12.24 0.47
N ARG A 64 8.34 -11.95 1.52
CA ARG A 64 9.71 -12.49 1.71
C ARG A 64 9.75 -13.79 2.53
N LYS A 65 8.62 -14.25 3.08
CA LYS A 65 8.44 -15.57 3.68
C LYS A 65 7.60 -16.44 2.76
#